data_AF-A0A0B7JTK2-F1
#
_entry.id   AF-A0A0B7JTK2-F1
#
_cell.length_a   1.000
_cell.length_b   1.000
_cell.length_c   1.000
_cell.angle_alpha   90.00
_cell.angle_beta   90.00
_cell.angle_gamma   90.00
#
_symmetry.space_group_name_H-M   'P 1'
#
loop_
_entity.id
_entity.type
_entity.pdbx_description
1 polymer ?
#
loop_
_entity_poly.entity_id
_entity_poly.type
_entity_poly.pdbx_seq_one_letter_code
_entity_poly.pdbx_strand_id
1 'polypeptide(L)'
;MLSYIVGLIAAFVFLVNPISQLLFGSQHATGPSPRPHLNESMLAIDHPNDPIPQCPPDTYRAQILRVSPLVVYLENFLNEDERKHLLDISPSEPLFAPSTITHDSQTTQRDLALRDSEDGARWCKFIECDDERAKEKSSEEGGPDEPKGTVFKVAPGNAVYWENFSPEGLGYDTTWHAGLPVKKGVKVGLNIWSFGRIE
;
A
#
# COMPACT_ATOMS: atom_id res chain seq x y z
N MET A 1 52.34 -11.62 37.47
CA MET A 1 51.29 -12.41 36.79
C MET A 1 49.91 -11.81 37.00
N LEU A 2 49.45 -11.60 38.25
CA LEU A 2 48.13 -11.02 38.53
C LEU A 2 47.92 -9.61 37.93
N SER A 3 48.95 -8.76 37.97
CA SER A 3 48.91 -7.40 37.40
C SER A 3 48.67 -7.37 35.89
N TYR A 4 49.22 -8.32 35.15
CA TYR A 4 49.00 -8.44 33.70
C TYR A 4 47.58 -8.90 33.39
N ILE A 5 47.03 -9.82 34.21
CA ILE A 5 45.65 -10.28 34.07
C ILE A 5 44.67 -9.14 34.32
N VAL A 6 44.89 -8.33 35.36
CA VAL A 6 44.07 -7.15 35.66
C VAL A 6 44.16 -6.10 34.54
N GLY A 7 45.37 -5.86 34.01
CA GLY A 7 45.55 -4.95 32.88
C GLY A 7 44.85 -5.42 31.60
N LEU A 8 44.85 -6.73 31.34
CA LEU A 8 44.21 -7.32 30.16
C LEU A 8 42.68 -7.31 30.27
N ILE A 9 42.13 -7.56 31.46
CA ILE A 9 40.69 -7.41 31.73
C ILE A 9 40.25 -5.95 31.56
N ALA A 10 41.03 -5.00 32.08
CA ALA A 10 40.73 -3.58 31.91
C ALA A 10 40.74 -3.19 30.43
N ALA A 11 41.77 -3.59 29.68
CA ALA A 11 41.85 -3.34 28.24
C ALA A 11 40.67 -3.96 27.47
N PHE A 12 40.26 -5.18 27.82
CA PHE A 12 39.09 -5.83 27.22
C PHE A 12 37.81 -5.03 27.48
N VAL A 13 37.55 -4.61 28.71
CA VAL A 13 36.34 -3.83 29.05
C VAL A 13 36.31 -2.48 28.33
N PHE A 14 37.44 -1.77 28.25
CA PHE A 14 37.51 -0.46 27.60
C PHE A 14 37.50 -0.52 26.07
N LEU A 15 37.94 -1.63 25.47
CA LEU A 15 38.00 -1.78 24.01
C LEU A 15 36.78 -2.50 23.43
N VAL A 16 36.09 -3.36 24.20
CA VAL A 16 34.90 -4.08 23.71
C VAL A 16 33.77 -3.13 23.37
N ASN A 17 33.55 -2.06 24.14
CA ASN A 17 32.47 -1.10 23.90
C ASN A 17 32.65 -0.27 22.61
N PRO A 18 33.82 0.36 22.34
CA PRO A 18 34.01 1.06 21.06
C PRO A 18 34.07 0.09 19.87
N ILE A 19 34.64 -1.11 20.03
CA ILE A 19 34.69 -2.12 18.95
C ILE A 19 33.30 -2.68 18.66
N SER A 20 32.46 -2.91 19.67
CA SER A 20 31.09 -3.37 19.45
C SER A 20 30.25 -2.30 18.76
N GLN A 21 30.44 -1.02 19.11
CA GLN A 21 29.78 0.08 18.41
C GLN A 21 30.27 0.24 16.96
N LEU A 22 31.55 -0.03 16.68
CA LEU A 22 32.11 0.04 15.32
C LEU A 22 31.65 -1.12 14.43
N LEU A 23 31.51 -2.33 15.00
CA LEU A 23 31.16 -3.55 14.26
C LEU A 23 29.64 -3.77 14.13
N PHE A 24 28.86 -3.40 15.13
CA PHE A 24 27.42 -3.67 15.19
C PHE A 24 26.55 -2.41 15.04
N GLY A 25 27.17 -1.24 14.88
CA GLY A 25 26.49 0.04 14.84
C GLY A 25 25.87 0.39 16.20
N SER A 26 25.63 1.68 16.44
CA SER A 26 24.78 2.08 17.56
C SER A 26 23.41 1.47 17.33
N GLN A 27 22.99 0.54 18.19
CA GLN A 27 21.56 0.23 18.32
C GLN A 27 20.92 1.49 18.91
N HIS A 28 20.62 2.46 18.05
CA HIS A 28 19.59 3.43 18.37
C HIS A 28 18.36 2.58 18.65
N ALA A 29 17.99 2.51 19.94
CA ALA A 29 16.68 2.06 20.32
C ALA A 29 15.71 2.85 19.45
N THR A 30 15.09 2.16 18.50
CA THR A 30 13.96 2.67 17.74
C THR A 30 12.81 2.78 18.73
N GLY A 31 12.90 3.79 19.61
CA GLY A 31 11.77 4.21 20.42
C GLY A 31 10.60 4.52 19.49
N PRO A 32 9.36 4.31 19.92
CA PRO A 32 8.20 4.68 19.14
C PRO A 32 8.37 6.14 18.68
N SER A 33 8.40 6.36 17.37
CA SER A 33 8.30 7.72 16.83
C SER A 33 7.05 8.36 17.45
N PRO A 34 7.14 9.55 18.05
CA PRO A 34 5.99 10.21 18.65
C PRO A 34 4.83 10.22 17.64
N ARG A 35 3.63 9.80 18.07
CA ARG A 35 2.46 9.87 17.20
C ARG A 35 2.32 11.31 16.72
N PRO A 36 2.14 11.55 15.41
CA PRO A 36 1.87 12.89 14.92
C PRO A 36 0.65 13.43 15.64
N HIS A 37 0.74 14.66 16.13
CA HIS A 37 -0.36 15.32 16.81
C HIS A 37 -1.43 15.63 15.74
N LEU A 38 -2.45 14.76 15.63
CA LEU A 38 -3.55 14.93 14.70
C LEU A 38 -4.39 16.10 15.18
N ASN A 39 -4.59 17.09 14.31
CA ASN A 39 -5.50 18.18 14.61
C ASN A 39 -6.93 17.71 14.33
N GLU A 40 -7.71 17.50 15.39
CA GLU A 40 -9.10 17.04 15.32
C GLU A 40 -9.98 17.98 14.50
N SER A 41 -9.63 19.27 14.40
CA SER A 41 -10.37 20.22 13.57
C SER A 41 -10.20 20.01 12.06
N MET A 42 -9.20 19.22 11.64
CA MET A 42 -9.00 18.84 10.24
C MET A 42 -9.51 17.43 9.94
N LEU A 43 -9.94 16.70 10.97
CA LEU A 43 -10.64 15.45 10.79
C LEU A 43 -12.12 15.81 10.60
N ALA A 44 -12.79 15.16 9.65
CA ALA A 44 -14.25 15.27 9.48
C ALA A 44 -14.95 14.50 10.61
N ILE A 45 -14.70 14.91 11.86
CA ILE A 45 -15.35 14.40 13.05
C ILE A 45 -16.56 15.28 13.29
N ASP A 46 -17.73 14.66 13.41
CA ASP A 46 -18.98 15.35 13.72
C ASP A 46 -18.80 16.22 14.97
N HIS A 47 -19.29 17.47 14.93
CA HIS A 47 -19.24 18.31 16.10
C HIS A 47 -20.15 17.76 17.21
N PRO A 48 -19.89 18.08 18.50
CA PRO A 48 -20.68 17.56 19.61
C PRO A 48 -22.20 17.83 19.52
N ASN A 49 -22.60 18.81 18.72
CA ASN A 49 -23.99 19.22 18.51
C ASN A 49 -24.53 18.86 17.12
N ASP A 50 -23.76 18.19 16.27
CA ASP A 50 -24.23 17.79 14.96
C ASP A 50 -25.20 16.60 15.09
N PRO A 51 -26.30 16.60 14.33
CA PRO A 51 -27.22 15.48 14.32
C PRO A 51 -26.49 14.25 13.81
N ILE A 52 -26.56 13.16 14.58
CA ILE A 52 -25.95 11.88 14.22
C ILE A 52 -26.45 11.49 12.82
N PRO A 53 -25.56 11.35 11.83
CA PRO A 53 -25.98 10.99 10.48
C PRO A 53 -26.65 9.62 10.51
N GLN A 54 -27.87 9.54 9.95
CA GLN A 54 -28.57 8.27 9.76
C GLN A 54 -28.02 7.59 8.52
N CYS A 55 -26.91 6.88 8.70
CA CYS A 55 -26.30 6.09 7.63
C CYS A 55 -27.03 4.75 7.49
N PRO A 56 -27.34 4.31 6.26
CA PRO A 56 -27.68 2.91 6.00
C PRO A 56 -26.56 1.98 6.50
N PRO A 57 -26.87 0.71 6.83
CA PRO A 57 -25.84 -0.24 7.21
C PRO A 57 -24.85 -0.44 6.05
N ASP A 58 -23.58 -0.51 6.40
CA ASP A 58 -22.52 -0.81 5.46
C ASP A 58 -22.75 -2.17 4.79
N THR A 59 -22.60 -2.22 3.47
CA THR A 59 -22.76 -3.44 2.67
C THR A 59 -21.44 -3.91 2.05
N TYR A 60 -20.33 -3.26 2.43
CA TYR A 60 -19.03 -3.57 1.86
C TYR A 60 -18.51 -4.93 2.34
N ARG A 61 -17.71 -5.57 1.49
CA ARG A 61 -17.05 -6.84 1.79
C ARG A 61 -15.54 -6.70 1.63
N ALA A 62 -14.81 -6.98 2.70
CA ALA A 62 -13.36 -7.01 2.69
C ALA A 62 -12.82 -8.41 2.38
N GLN A 63 -11.83 -8.48 1.49
CA GLN A 63 -11.10 -9.70 1.17
C GLN A 63 -9.60 -9.43 1.17
N ILE A 64 -8.85 -10.19 1.98
CA ILE A 64 -7.40 -10.05 2.06
C ILE A 64 -6.76 -10.79 0.89
N LEU A 65 -6.09 -10.05 0.01
CA LEU A 65 -5.31 -10.60 -1.09
C LEU A 65 -3.90 -10.99 -0.63
N ARG A 66 -3.28 -10.16 0.21
CA ARG A 66 -1.94 -10.38 0.76
C ARG A 66 -1.86 -9.84 2.18
N VAL A 67 -1.10 -10.53 3.04
CA VAL A 67 -0.95 -10.17 4.46
C VAL A 67 0.28 -9.28 4.70
N SER A 68 1.36 -9.46 3.95
CA SER A 68 2.57 -8.65 4.05
C SER A 68 3.21 -8.42 2.68
N PRO A 69 3.23 -7.18 2.17
CA PRO A 69 2.40 -6.03 2.59
C PRO A 69 0.92 -6.37 2.67
N LEU A 70 0.18 -5.74 3.58
CA LEU A 70 -1.26 -5.90 3.65
C LEU A 70 -1.87 -5.31 2.38
N VAL A 71 -2.65 -6.11 1.66
CA VAL A 71 -3.43 -5.71 0.50
C VAL A 71 -4.85 -6.25 0.66
N VAL A 72 -5.82 -5.35 0.71
CA VAL A 72 -7.23 -5.67 0.93
C VAL A 72 -8.05 -5.16 -0.25
N TYR A 73 -8.89 -6.03 -0.80
CA TYR A 73 -9.91 -5.67 -1.77
C TYR A 73 -11.23 -5.42 -1.05
N LEU A 74 -11.86 -4.28 -1.35
CA LEU A 74 -13.13 -3.86 -0.76
C LEU A 74 -14.18 -3.82 -1.87
N GLU A 75 -15.13 -4.75 -1.83
CA GLU A 75 -16.33 -4.70 -2.68
C GLU A 75 -17.36 -3.76 -2.05
N ASN A 76 -18.07 -2.97 -2.87
CA ASN A 76 -19.15 -2.07 -2.43
C ASN A 76 -18.72 -1.08 -1.32
N PHE A 77 -17.47 -0.60 -1.37
CA PHE A 77 -16.96 0.42 -0.47
C PHE A 77 -17.74 1.73 -0.55
N LEU A 78 -18.16 2.13 -1.76
CA LEU A 78 -19.06 3.26 -1.97
C LEU A 78 -20.35 2.79 -2.64
N ASN A 79 -21.48 3.13 -2.03
CA ASN A 79 -22.80 2.87 -2.60
C ASN A 79 -23.10 3.80 -3.80
N GLU A 80 -24.20 3.56 -4.50
CA GLU A 80 -24.51 4.32 -5.72
C GLU A 80 -24.79 5.80 -5.46
N ASP A 81 -25.51 6.11 -4.38
CA ASP A 81 -25.86 7.48 -4.02
C ASP A 81 -24.62 8.28 -3.60
N GLU A 82 -23.72 7.67 -2.81
CA GLU A 82 -22.43 8.24 -2.42
C GLU A 82 -21.58 8.54 -3.64
N ARG A 83 -21.44 7.59 -4.57
CA ARG A 83 -20.67 7.81 -5.80
C ARG A 83 -21.25 8.94 -6.63
N LYS A 84 -22.58 8.96 -6.78
CA LYS A 84 -23.27 10.00 -7.53
C LYS A 84 -23.04 11.37 -6.89
N HIS A 85 -23.14 11.45 -5.57
CA HIS A 85 -22.87 12.68 -4.83
C HIS A 85 -21.42 13.14 -5.02
N LEU A 86 -20.44 12.24 -4.88
CA LEU A 86 -19.02 12.56 -5.10
C LEU A 86 -18.74 13.07 -6.53
N LEU A 87 -19.40 12.49 -7.53
CA LEU A 87 -19.29 12.93 -8.93
C LEU A 87 -19.98 14.27 -9.18
N ASP A 88 -21.03 14.61 -8.44
CA ASP A 88 -21.76 15.88 -8.57
C ASP A 88 -20.99 17.05 -7.94
N ILE A 89 -20.33 16.81 -6.80
CA ILE A 89 -19.51 17.84 -6.14
C ILE A 89 -18.14 18.04 -6.81
N SER A 90 -17.63 17.01 -7.51
CA SER A 90 -16.28 17.04 -8.09
C SER A 90 -16.06 18.18 -9.10
N PRO A 91 -17.02 18.51 -10.00
CA PRO A 91 -16.90 19.67 -10.90
C PRO A 91 -17.00 21.03 -10.21
N SER A 92 -17.73 21.11 -9.09
CA SER A 92 -17.98 22.39 -8.38
C SER A 92 -16.85 22.79 -7.43
N GLU A 93 -16.08 21.81 -6.95
CA GLU A 93 -14.98 22.00 -6.01
C GLU A 93 -13.65 22.15 -6.78
N PRO A 94 -12.91 23.26 -6.64
CA PRO A 94 -11.62 23.47 -7.32
C PRO A 94 -10.51 22.50 -6.88
N LEU A 95 -10.81 21.57 -5.96
CA LEU A 95 -9.89 20.61 -5.36
C LEU A 95 -9.71 19.33 -6.20
N PHE A 96 -10.60 19.03 -7.14
CA PHE A 96 -10.53 17.80 -7.94
C PHE A 96 -9.85 18.05 -9.30
N ALA A 97 -8.51 18.07 -9.31
CA ALA A 97 -7.74 18.07 -10.55
C ALA A 97 -7.64 16.65 -11.14
N PRO A 98 -7.82 16.48 -12.47
CA PRO A 98 -7.54 15.20 -13.13
C PRO A 98 -6.12 14.72 -12.84
N SER A 99 -5.96 13.43 -12.53
CA SER A 99 -4.65 12.84 -12.25
C SER A 99 -3.83 12.65 -13.52
N THR A 100 -2.52 12.88 -13.42
CA THR A 100 -1.57 12.64 -14.50
C THR A 100 -1.38 11.13 -14.73
N ILE A 101 -1.52 10.69 -15.97
CA ILE A 101 -1.25 9.30 -16.40
C ILE A 101 0.26 9.20 -16.70
N THR A 102 0.97 8.31 -16.02
CA THR A 102 2.37 7.98 -16.35
C THR A 102 2.41 6.74 -17.24
N HIS A 103 3.18 6.79 -18.32
CA HIS A 103 3.27 5.71 -19.32
C HIS A 103 4.47 4.77 -19.14
N ASP A 104 5.32 4.98 -18.14
CA ASP A 104 6.61 4.28 -18.04
C ASP A 104 6.67 3.36 -16.82
N SER A 105 6.38 2.07 -17.03
CA SER A 105 6.58 1.00 -16.04
C SER A 105 7.35 -0.15 -16.69
N GLN A 106 8.68 -0.01 -16.77
CA GLN A 106 9.56 -1.01 -17.40
C GLN A 106 10.23 -1.98 -16.42
N THR A 107 9.92 -1.99 -15.12
CA THR A 107 10.52 -3.00 -14.24
C THR A 107 9.59 -3.36 -13.08
N THR A 108 9.28 -4.65 -12.94
CA THR A 108 8.69 -5.23 -11.72
C THR A 108 9.34 -6.60 -11.51
N GLN A 109 9.67 -6.99 -10.28
CA GLN A 109 10.38 -8.24 -9.97
C GLN A 109 9.38 -9.35 -9.57
N ARG A 110 9.61 -10.61 -9.96
CA ARG A 110 8.73 -11.76 -9.67
C ARG A 110 9.41 -12.84 -8.85
N ASP A 111 8.62 -13.40 -7.94
CA ASP A 111 8.81 -14.72 -7.37
C ASP A 111 7.78 -15.69 -8.02
N LEU A 112 8.28 -16.79 -8.57
CA LEU A 112 7.55 -17.68 -9.49
C LEU A 112 6.81 -18.83 -8.79
N ALA A 113 6.93 -18.95 -7.46
CA ALA A 113 6.50 -20.15 -6.72
C ALA A 113 5.05 -20.14 -6.18
N LEU A 114 4.23 -19.11 -6.43
CA LEU A 114 3.04 -18.83 -5.58
C LEU A 114 1.65 -18.88 -6.23
N ARG A 115 1.45 -19.36 -7.47
CA ARG A 115 0.13 -19.24 -8.13
C ARG A 115 -0.44 -20.49 -8.79
N ASP A 116 -0.21 -21.66 -8.22
CA ASP A 116 -0.91 -22.90 -8.64
C ASP A 116 -1.94 -23.37 -7.59
N SER A 117 -2.57 -22.43 -6.88
CA SER A 117 -3.61 -22.71 -5.89
C SER A 117 -5.01 -22.41 -6.45
N GLU A 118 -6.02 -23.18 -6.03
CA GLU A 118 -7.45 -22.94 -6.31
C GLU A 118 -7.89 -21.49 -6.02
N ASP A 119 -7.21 -20.83 -5.07
CA ASP A 119 -7.38 -19.42 -4.75
C ASP A 119 -7.11 -18.48 -5.93
N GLY A 120 -6.18 -18.81 -6.82
CA GLY A 120 -5.87 -17.99 -8.00
C GLY A 120 -7.10 -17.77 -8.90
N ALA A 121 -7.94 -18.79 -9.05
CA ALA A 121 -9.14 -18.73 -9.88
C ALA A 121 -10.22 -17.81 -9.30
N ARG A 122 -10.41 -17.80 -7.96
CA ARG A 122 -11.41 -16.92 -7.31
C ARG A 122 -11.08 -15.44 -7.53
N TRP A 123 -9.79 -15.12 -7.51
CA TRP A 123 -9.30 -13.76 -7.65
C TRP A 123 -9.47 -13.21 -9.07
N CYS A 124 -9.59 -14.06 -10.10
CA CYS A 124 -9.81 -13.61 -11.48
C CYS A 124 -11.11 -12.81 -11.68
N LYS A 125 -12.04 -12.80 -10.71
CA LYS A 125 -13.17 -11.86 -10.70
C LYS A 125 -12.71 -10.40 -10.50
N PHE A 126 -11.66 -10.19 -9.71
CA PHE A 126 -11.19 -8.89 -9.22
C PHE A 126 -9.90 -8.42 -9.90
N ILE A 127 -9.04 -9.34 -10.33
CA ILE A 127 -7.78 -9.05 -10.99
C ILE A 127 -7.73 -9.65 -12.40
N GLU A 128 -6.90 -9.11 -13.27
CA GLU A 128 -6.62 -9.71 -14.57
C GLU A 128 -5.77 -10.98 -14.39
N CYS A 129 -6.23 -12.08 -14.99
CA CYS A 129 -5.51 -13.35 -15.01
C CYS A 129 -4.94 -13.62 -16.41
N ASP A 130 -3.85 -14.39 -16.48
CA ASP A 130 -3.00 -14.53 -17.67
C ASP A 130 -3.72 -15.02 -18.93
N ASP A 131 -4.78 -15.82 -18.81
CA ASP A 131 -5.57 -16.33 -19.95
C ASP A 131 -6.33 -15.24 -20.72
N GLU A 132 -6.71 -14.16 -20.05
CA GLU A 132 -7.36 -12.99 -20.66
C GLU A 132 -6.33 -12.05 -21.30
N ARG A 133 -5.07 -12.13 -20.87
CA ARG A 133 -3.95 -11.30 -21.36
C ARG A 133 -3.22 -11.92 -22.54
N ALA A 134 -3.25 -13.25 -22.67
CA ALA A 134 -2.75 -13.97 -23.84
C ALA A 134 -3.51 -13.63 -25.13
N LYS A 135 -4.78 -13.21 -25.03
CA LYS A 135 -5.61 -12.76 -26.16
C LYS A 135 -5.23 -11.38 -26.70
N GLU A 136 -4.55 -10.54 -25.91
CA GLU A 136 -4.07 -9.21 -26.34
C GLU A 136 -2.63 -9.23 -26.87
N LYS A 137 -1.89 -10.34 -26.69
CA LYS A 137 -0.49 -10.52 -27.10
C LYS A 137 -0.31 -10.89 -28.59
N SER A 138 -1.20 -10.48 -29.50
CA SER A 138 -0.98 -10.72 -30.95
C SER A 138 -0.26 -9.58 -31.68
N SER A 139 0.15 -8.51 -30.98
CA SER A 139 0.78 -7.36 -31.63
C SER A 139 1.61 -6.57 -30.62
N GLU A 140 2.85 -7.02 -30.41
CA GLU A 140 4.07 -6.18 -30.33
C GLU A 140 5.26 -7.04 -29.88
N GLU A 141 6.35 -6.91 -30.63
CA GLU A 141 7.55 -7.75 -30.60
C GLU A 141 8.46 -7.46 -29.39
N GLY A 142 9.06 -8.52 -28.84
CA GLY A 142 10.45 -8.52 -28.38
C GLY A 142 10.75 -8.17 -26.91
N GLY A 143 10.97 -9.20 -26.09
CA GLY A 143 11.70 -9.11 -24.82
C GLY A 143 11.51 -10.35 -23.94
N PRO A 144 12.56 -10.88 -23.26
CA PRO A 144 12.42 -12.01 -22.34
C PRO A 144 11.45 -11.64 -21.22
N ASP A 145 10.54 -12.56 -20.86
CA ASP A 145 9.38 -12.35 -19.99
C ASP A 145 9.65 -11.46 -18.76
N GLU A 146 9.48 -10.15 -18.94
CA GLU A 146 9.56 -9.19 -17.85
C GLU A 146 8.37 -9.35 -16.93
N PRO A 147 8.58 -9.34 -15.60
CA PRO A 147 7.51 -9.64 -14.68
C PRO A 147 6.45 -8.54 -14.64
N LYS A 148 5.19 -8.93 -14.84
CA LYS A 148 4.04 -8.02 -14.84
C LYS A 148 3.37 -8.05 -13.46
N GLY A 149 3.18 -6.87 -12.85
CA GLY A 149 2.51 -6.72 -11.54
C GLY A 149 1.03 -7.15 -11.55
N THR A 150 0.36 -7.06 -10.39
CA THR A 150 -1.07 -7.37 -10.28
C THR A 150 -1.93 -6.23 -10.80
N VAL A 151 -2.82 -6.52 -11.75
CA VAL A 151 -3.76 -5.53 -12.30
C VAL A 151 -5.15 -5.74 -11.71
N PHE A 152 -5.64 -4.75 -10.97
CA PHE A 152 -7.01 -4.75 -10.46
C PHE A 152 -7.99 -4.26 -11.52
N LYS A 153 -9.09 -5.00 -11.69
CA LYS A 153 -10.18 -4.60 -12.58
C LYS A 153 -10.89 -3.38 -12.00
N VAL A 154 -11.23 -2.44 -12.86
CA VAL A 154 -11.96 -1.23 -12.48
C VAL A 154 -13.44 -1.60 -12.31
N ALA A 155 -13.93 -1.58 -11.08
CA ALA A 155 -15.33 -1.83 -10.73
C ALA A 155 -15.90 -0.65 -9.93
N PRO A 156 -17.00 -0.02 -10.36
CA PRO A 156 -17.59 1.11 -9.65
C PRO A 156 -17.93 0.76 -8.19
N GLY A 157 -17.52 1.62 -7.26
CA GLY A 157 -17.79 1.44 -5.82
C GLY A 157 -16.85 0.49 -5.11
N ASN A 158 -15.95 -0.19 -5.82
CA ASN A 158 -14.93 -1.01 -5.18
C ASN A 158 -13.67 -0.19 -4.91
N ALA A 159 -12.91 -0.62 -3.90
CA ALA A 159 -11.65 -0.01 -3.51
C ALA A 159 -10.56 -1.06 -3.29
N VAL A 160 -9.31 -0.61 -3.40
CA VAL A 160 -8.13 -1.39 -3.02
C VAL A 160 -7.40 -0.60 -1.96
N TYR A 161 -7.11 -1.25 -0.84
CA TYR A 161 -6.29 -0.73 0.23
C TYR A 161 -4.96 -1.48 0.26
N TRP A 162 -3.87 -0.75 0.46
CA TRP A 162 -2.56 -1.35 0.69
C TRP A 162 -1.71 -0.48 1.63
N GLU A 163 -0.73 -1.11 2.26
CA GLU A 163 0.26 -0.44 3.10
C GLU A 163 1.54 -0.16 2.30
N ASN A 164 1.98 1.10 2.27
CA ASN A 164 3.24 1.45 1.61
C ASN A 164 4.47 1.12 2.45
N PHE A 165 4.33 0.97 3.78
CA PHE A 165 5.44 0.79 4.71
C PHE A 165 5.20 -0.40 5.64
N SER A 166 6.27 -1.11 5.96
CA SER A 166 6.32 -2.11 7.03
C SER A 166 6.11 -1.47 8.41
N PRO A 167 5.81 -2.28 9.44
CA PRO A 167 5.75 -1.79 10.81
C PRO A 167 7.01 -1.04 11.25
N GLU A 168 8.19 -1.38 10.69
CA GLU A 168 9.48 -0.74 10.97
C GLU A 168 9.69 0.58 10.21
N GLY A 169 8.77 0.96 9.31
CA GLY A 169 8.85 2.18 8.50
C GLY A 169 9.64 2.02 7.20
N LEU A 170 10.04 0.81 6.83
CA LEU A 170 10.66 0.53 5.53
C LEU A 170 9.57 0.44 4.45
N GLY A 171 9.75 1.16 3.35
CA GLY A 171 8.81 1.13 2.22
C GLY A 171 8.84 -0.20 1.47
N TYR A 172 7.68 -0.71 1.09
CA TYR A 172 7.57 -1.92 0.27
C TYR A 172 7.79 -1.57 -1.22
N ASP A 173 8.85 -2.12 -1.80
CA ASP A 173 9.11 -2.11 -3.25
C ASP A 173 8.03 -2.86 -4.05
N THR A 174 7.38 -3.83 -3.44
CA THR A 174 6.27 -4.57 -4.07
C THR A 174 4.94 -3.80 -4.12
N THR A 175 4.84 -2.61 -3.52
CA THR A 175 3.63 -1.76 -3.57
C THR A 175 3.74 -0.58 -4.51
N TRP A 176 4.78 -0.53 -5.35
CA TRP A 176 4.81 0.39 -6.49
C TRP A 176 3.62 0.11 -7.40
N HIS A 177 2.90 1.18 -7.76
CA HIS A 177 1.66 1.08 -8.49
C HIS A 177 1.49 2.25 -9.44
N ALA A 178 0.72 2.03 -10.50
CA ALA A 178 0.38 3.03 -11.49
C ALA A 178 -1.02 2.76 -12.05
N GLY A 179 -1.63 3.80 -12.62
CA GLY A 179 -2.84 3.65 -13.42
C GLY A 179 -2.48 3.24 -14.85
N LEU A 180 -2.97 2.09 -15.31
CA LEU A 180 -2.84 1.72 -16.72
C LEU A 180 -3.72 2.62 -17.62
N PRO A 181 -3.34 2.82 -18.89
CA PRO A 181 -4.09 3.64 -19.83
C PRO A 181 -5.54 3.16 -20.03
N VAL A 182 -6.48 4.11 -20.10
CA VAL A 182 -7.89 3.81 -20.36
C VAL A 182 -8.07 3.52 -21.85
N LYS A 183 -8.37 2.26 -22.20
CA LYS A 183 -8.60 1.85 -23.60
C LYS A 183 -9.93 2.37 -24.17
N LYS A 184 -10.96 2.53 -23.33
CA LYS A 184 -12.29 3.02 -23.72
C LYS A 184 -13.02 3.64 -22.53
N GLY A 185 -13.74 4.75 -22.78
CA GLY A 185 -14.57 5.43 -21.78
C GLY A 185 -13.77 6.37 -20.88
N VAL A 186 -14.30 6.64 -19.70
CA VAL A 186 -13.70 7.52 -18.69
C VAL A 186 -13.56 6.76 -17.38
N LYS A 187 -12.38 6.85 -16.76
CA LYS A 187 -12.13 6.33 -15.42
C LYS A 187 -12.03 7.49 -14.45
N VAL A 188 -12.87 7.49 -13.41
CA VAL A 188 -12.78 8.40 -12.27
C VAL A 188 -12.39 7.57 -11.05
N GLY A 189 -11.43 8.05 -10.26
CA GLY A 189 -10.95 7.36 -9.07
C GLY A 189 -10.69 8.37 -7.93
N LEU A 190 -10.79 7.87 -6.70
CA LEU A 190 -10.52 8.61 -5.47
C LEU A 190 -9.36 7.92 -4.75
N ASN A 191 -8.36 8.70 -4.33
CA ASN A 191 -7.27 8.22 -3.49
C ASN A 191 -7.36 8.89 -2.12
N ILE A 192 -7.23 8.08 -1.07
CA ILE A 192 -7.17 8.55 0.31
C ILE A 192 -5.80 8.14 0.85
N TRP A 193 -4.99 9.13 1.21
CA TRP A 193 -3.70 8.89 1.86
C TRP A 193 -3.81 9.17 3.35
N SER A 194 -3.46 8.17 4.15
CA SER A 194 -3.26 8.32 5.58
C SER A 194 -1.77 8.29 5.91
N PHE A 195 -1.40 9.04 6.94
CA PHE A 195 -0.07 9.02 7.54
C PHE A 195 -0.21 8.55 8.98
N GLY A 196 0.70 7.69 9.43
CA GLY A 196 0.69 7.17 10.80
C GLY A 196 1.05 5.70 10.86
N ARG A 197 1.03 5.15 12.08
CA ARG A 197 1.26 3.74 12.36
C ARG A 197 -0.07 3.12 12.80
N ILE A 198 -0.43 1.98 12.23
CA ILE A 198 -1.54 1.16 12.72
C ILE A 198 -0.96 0.32 13.85
N GLU A 199 -1.48 0.49 15.07
CA GLU A 199 -1.14 -0.31 16.26
C GLU A 199 -2.12 -1.47 16.44
#